data_AF-A0A973CY50-F1
#
_entry.id   AF-A0A973CY50-F1
#
_cell.length_a   1.000
_cell.length_b   1.000
_cell.length_c   1.000
_cell.angle_alpha   90.00
_cell.angle_beta   90.00
_cell.angle_gamma   90.00
#
_symmetry.space_group_name_H-M   'P 1'
#
loop_
_entity.id
_entity.type
_entity.pdbx_description
1 polymer ?
#
loop_
_entity_poly.entity_id
_entity_poly.type
_entity_poly.pdbx_seq_one_letter_code
_entity_poly.pdbx_strand_id
1 'polypeptide(L)'
;MKNIKIMLITGIVITLSCIFFKQKNITEAIVKPEMNRDLEVLLNRNAIAYQQVSLINNNAMVFKKTLPKSLEGIDLSIALPLDEKGNLIVGMVLKDFFEIYLSAMGEEGLRDILLRIQNALALQLSSPALEQGYAALKRFIDYKVELENLAQQQPDANLSELDNIRQQKEILIAIQQEYFSPQEIESLFAVEAEYDAFMLEHLTIQQNENLTPAEKQRQIEALAVSLPEDVRLGRERVMAPAKIYQQAQQMTTAGHSAEDIYQMRARSLGEETASALAQLDQERGRWQQRLDAFNSQYQSIMTAGMGEQDQRAEVRALLARNFNASESIRVRALVGIN
;
A
#
# COMPACT_ATOMS: atom_id res chain seq x y z
N MET A 1 32.35 -35.11 49.05
CA MET A 1 31.70 -35.96 48.03
C MET A 1 30.51 -35.22 47.45
N LYS A 2 30.50 -35.02 46.11
CA LYS A 2 29.43 -34.64 45.15
C LYS A 2 28.36 -33.62 45.59
N ASN A 3 28.41 -32.37 45.11
CA ASN A 3 27.83 -31.86 43.84
C ASN A 3 26.41 -32.35 43.54
N ILE A 4 25.44 -31.43 43.46
CA ILE A 4 24.79 -31.00 42.21
C ILE A 4 23.90 -29.77 42.49
N LYS A 5 24.09 -28.72 41.69
CA LYS A 5 23.24 -27.53 41.57
C LYS A 5 21.88 -27.94 40.99
N ILE A 6 20.78 -27.47 41.56
CA ILE A 6 19.51 -27.35 40.82
C ILE A 6 19.07 -25.89 40.93
N MET A 7 19.36 -25.19 39.84
CA MET A 7 18.87 -23.87 39.48
C MET A 7 17.41 -24.05 39.06
N LEU A 8 16.45 -23.58 39.86
CA LEU A 8 15.05 -23.52 39.43
C LEU A 8 14.82 -22.12 38.85
N ILE A 9 14.87 -22.05 37.52
CA ILE A 9 14.53 -20.87 36.74
C ILE A 9 13.03 -20.64 36.90
N THR A 10 12.65 -19.57 37.60
CA THR A 10 11.30 -19.01 37.56
C THR A 10 11.06 -18.44 36.17
N GLY A 11 10.50 -19.25 35.28
CA GLY A 11 9.94 -18.80 34.01
C GLY A 11 8.70 -17.96 34.29
N ILE A 12 8.84 -16.64 34.14
CA ILE A 12 7.70 -15.73 34.01
C ILE A 12 7.08 -16.02 32.64
N VAL A 13 6.01 -16.81 32.64
CA VAL A 13 5.13 -16.93 31.48
C VAL A 13 4.38 -15.61 31.38
N ILE A 14 4.87 -14.71 30.53
CA ILE A 14 4.10 -13.54 30.08
C ILE A 14 3.03 -14.11 29.15
N THR A 15 1.88 -14.46 29.70
CA THR A 15 0.69 -14.69 28.90
C THR A 15 0.36 -13.38 28.20
N LEU A 16 0.58 -13.31 26.88
CA LEU A 16 -0.10 -12.33 26.03
C LEU A 16 -1.60 -12.58 26.21
N SER A 17 -2.23 -11.78 27.08
CA SER A 17 -3.67 -11.62 27.03
C SER A 17 -3.98 -11.04 25.66
N CYS A 18 -4.54 -11.87 24.78
CA CYS A 18 -5.42 -11.38 23.72
C CYS A 18 -6.50 -10.56 24.41
N ILE A 19 -6.32 -9.25 24.44
CA ILE A 19 -7.38 -8.32 24.82
C ILE A 19 -8.37 -8.38 23.65
N PHE A 20 -9.29 -9.34 23.74
CA PHE A 20 -10.60 -9.18 23.12
C PHE A 20 -11.18 -7.92 23.75
N PHE A 21 -11.06 -6.79 23.06
CA PHE A 21 -11.83 -5.61 23.39
C PHE A 21 -13.29 -6.04 23.33
N LYS A 22 -13.94 -6.08 24.50
CA LYS A 22 -15.39 -6.21 24.60
C LYS A 22 -15.99 -5.01 23.87
N GLN A 23 -16.34 -5.20 22.61
CA GLN A 23 -17.18 -4.29 21.87
C GLN A 23 -18.47 -4.14 22.67
N LYS A 24 -18.79 -2.90 23.02
CA LYS A 24 -20.06 -2.55 23.62
C LYS A 24 -21.12 -3.05 22.63
N ASN A 25 -21.85 -4.10 23.01
CA ASN A 25 -22.98 -4.64 22.24
C ASN A 25 -24.01 -3.52 22.01
N ILE A 26 -23.88 -2.82 20.90
CA ILE A 26 -24.99 -2.22 20.20
C ILE A 26 -25.07 -3.04 18.93
N THR A 27 -25.96 -4.03 18.93
CA THR A 27 -26.36 -4.75 17.72
C THR A 27 -27.24 -3.83 16.87
N GLU A 28 -26.72 -2.66 16.50
CA GLU A 28 -27.25 -1.95 15.34
C GLU A 28 -26.76 -2.76 14.14
N ALA A 29 -27.69 -3.34 13.39
CA ALA A 29 -27.34 -4.01 12.16
C ALA A 29 -26.55 -3.03 11.30
N ILE A 30 -25.35 -3.44 10.84
CA ILE A 30 -24.54 -2.62 9.94
C ILE A 30 -25.41 -2.26 8.73
N VAL A 31 -25.78 -0.99 8.62
CA VAL A 31 -26.65 -0.52 7.54
C VAL A 31 -25.78 -0.25 6.33
N LYS A 32 -25.91 -1.08 5.29
CA LYS A 32 -25.28 -0.83 4.00
C LYS A 32 -25.87 0.45 3.38
N PRO A 33 -25.06 1.23 2.65
CA PRO A 33 -25.58 2.38 1.91
C PRO A 33 -26.61 1.96 0.86
N GLU A 34 -27.58 2.84 0.58
CA GLU A 34 -28.50 2.63 -0.54
C GLU A 34 -27.74 2.57 -1.86
N MET A 35 -28.15 1.67 -2.76
CA MET A 35 -27.51 1.51 -4.06
C MET A 35 -27.79 2.72 -4.95
N ASN A 36 -26.73 3.31 -5.53
CA ASN A 36 -26.87 4.35 -6.52
C ASN A 36 -27.59 3.81 -7.78
N ARG A 37 -28.61 4.54 -8.27
CA ARG A 37 -29.39 4.16 -9.47
C ARG A 37 -28.55 3.88 -10.70
N ASP A 38 -27.45 4.61 -10.89
CA ASP A 38 -26.57 4.39 -12.04
C ASP A 38 -25.82 3.05 -11.94
N LEU A 39 -25.55 2.60 -10.71
CA LEU A 39 -24.91 1.32 -10.41
C LEU A 39 -25.91 0.15 -10.47
N GLU A 40 -27.18 0.36 -10.16
CA GLU A 40 -28.24 -0.66 -10.33
C GLU A 40 -28.32 -1.17 -11.79
N VAL A 41 -28.04 -0.30 -12.76
CA VAL A 41 -27.99 -0.67 -14.18
C VAL A 41 -26.90 -1.71 -14.44
N LEU A 42 -25.76 -1.64 -13.74
CA LEU A 42 -24.66 -2.60 -13.87
C LEU A 42 -25.05 -3.96 -13.28
N LEU A 43 -25.72 -3.98 -12.12
CA LEU A 43 -26.24 -5.21 -11.50
C LEU A 43 -27.23 -5.92 -12.45
N ASN A 44 -28.15 -5.17 -13.05
CA ASN A 44 -29.12 -5.70 -14.01
C ASN A 44 -28.44 -6.28 -15.25
N ARG A 45 -27.44 -5.58 -15.80
CA ARG A 45 -26.66 -6.07 -16.96
C ARG A 45 -25.89 -7.35 -16.62
N ASN A 46 -25.27 -7.42 -15.45
CA ASN A 46 -24.57 -8.60 -14.96
C ASN A 46 -25.53 -9.79 -14.78
N ALA A 47 -26.70 -9.56 -14.20
CA ALA A 47 -27.75 -10.59 -14.05
C ALA A 47 -28.19 -11.16 -15.40
N ILE A 48 -28.42 -10.30 -16.40
CA ILE A 48 -28.77 -10.72 -17.77
C ILE A 48 -27.65 -11.55 -18.40
N ALA A 49 -26.38 -11.11 -18.28
CA ALA A 49 -25.23 -11.83 -18.83
C ALA A 49 -25.08 -13.23 -18.21
N TYR A 50 -25.31 -13.36 -16.90
CA TYR A 50 -25.31 -14.65 -16.20
C TYR A 50 -26.46 -15.56 -16.63
N GLN A 51 -27.68 -15.02 -16.76
CA GLN A 51 -28.83 -15.79 -17.24
C GLN A 51 -28.62 -16.31 -18.66
N GLN A 52 -28.03 -15.50 -19.55
CA GLN A 52 -27.73 -15.91 -20.93
C GLN A 52 -26.77 -17.10 -20.97
N VAL A 53 -25.69 -17.08 -20.19
CA VAL A 53 -24.72 -18.19 -20.19
C VAL A 53 -25.28 -19.45 -19.53
N SER A 54 -26.16 -19.30 -18.54
CA SER A 54 -26.80 -20.43 -17.84
C SER A 54 -27.84 -21.16 -18.71
N LEU A 55 -28.37 -20.51 -19.75
CA LEU A 55 -29.36 -21.09 -20.68
C LEU A 55 -28.71 -21.77 -21.90
N ILE A 56 -27.47 -21.41 -22.24
CA ILE A 56 -26.73 -22.00 -23.35
C ILE A 56 -26.04 -23.26 -22.84
N ASN A 57 -26.70 -24.42 -22.96
CA ASN A 57 -26.09 -25.72 -22.68
C ASN A 57 -24.85 -25.94 -23.57
N ASN A 58 -23.65 -25.76 -22.99
CA ASN A 58 -22.33 -26.22 -23.44
C ASN A 58 -21.83 -25.85 -24.85
N ASN A 59 -22.59 -25.11 -25.66
CA ASN A 59 -22.06 -24.61 -26.93
C ASN A 59 -21.28 -23.31 -26.68
N ALA A 60 -19.96 -23.44 -26.72
CA ALA A 60 -19.00 -22.35 -26.59
C ALA A 60 -19.46 -21.13 -27.40
N MET A 61 -19.79 -20.04 -26.71
CA MET A 61 -19.96 -18.73 -27.34
C MET A 61 -18.59 -18.34 -27.89
N VAL A 62 -18.33 -18.62 -29.17
CA VAL A 62 -17.07 -18.20 -29.81
C VAL A 62 -17.08 -16.69 -29.88
N PHE A 63 -16.40 -16.05 -28.94
CA PHE A 63 -16.28 -14.60 -28.89
C PHE A 63 -15.21 -14.15 -29.89
N LYS A 64 -15.63 -13.47 -30.96
CA LYS A 64 -14.78 -13.14 -32.12
C LYS A 64 -14.26 -11.71 -32.16
N LYS A 65 -14.33 -10.95 -31.06
CA LYS A 65 -13.72 -9.61 -31.00
C LYS A 65 -12.23 -9.72 -30.77
N THR A 66 -11.49 -8.82 -31.41
CA THR A 66 -10.05 -8.62 -31.17
C THR A 66 -9.81 -8.33 -29.70
N LEU A 67 -8.61 -8.66 -29.23
CA LEU A 67 -8.21 -8.38 -27.86
C LEU A 67 -8.05 -6.85 -27.67
N PRO A 68 -8.50 -6.26 -26.55
CA PRO A 68 -8.19 -4.88 -26.17
C PRO A 68 -6.69 -4.66 -26.03
N LYS A 69 -6.21 -3.43 -26.25
CA LYS A 69 -4.78 -3.12 -26.25
C LYS A 69 -4.16 -3.31 -24.88
N SER A 70 -4.89 -2.98 -23.81
CA SER A 70 -4.47 -3.23 -22.42
C SER A 70 -4.16 -4.69 -22.13
N LEU A 71 -4.73 -5.63 -22.89
CA LEU A 71 -4.51 -7.06 -22.71
C LEU A 71 -3.48 -7.63 -23.70
N GLU A 72 -3.01 -6.84 -24.67
CA GLU A 72 -1.98 -7.29 -25.62
C GLU A 72 -0.65 -7.53 -24.90
N GLY A 73 -0.06 -8.72 -25.11
CA GLY A 73 1.22 -9.10 -24.51
C GLY A 73 1.13 -9.56 -23.05
N ILE A 74 -0.05 -9.55 -22.44
CA ILE A 74 -0.29 -10.17 -21.13
C ILE A 74 -0.51 -11.68 -21.33
N ASP A 75 0.11 -12.50 -20.49
CA ASP A 75 -0.19 -13.92 -20.44
C ASP A 75 -1.56 -14.15 -19.78
N LEU A 76 -2.56 -14.50 -20.58
CA LEU A 76 -3.92 -14.79 -20.12
C LEU A 76 -4.11 -16.27 -19.71
N SER A 77 -3.04 -17.07 -19.72
CA SER A 77 -3.06 -18.52 -19.48
C SER A 77 -3.07 -18.87 -17.99
N ILE A 78 -3.92 -18.22 -17.21
CA ILE A 78 -4.07 -18.52 -15.78
C ILE A 78 -4.82 -19.84 -15.63
N ALA A 79 -4.13 -20.84 -15.07
CA ALA A 79 -4.69 -22.15 -14.80
C ALA A 79 -5.66 -22.09 -13.62
N LEU A 80 -6.95 -22.39 -13.89
CA LEU A 80 -7.99 -22.30 -12.87
C LEU A 80 -7.94 -23.51 -11.92
N PRO A 81 -7.84 -23.29 -10.60
CA PRO A 81 -7.63 -24.37 -9.64
C PRO A 81 -8.93 -25.15 -9.38
N LEU A 82 -8.83 -26.48 -9.37
CA LEU A 82 -9.91 -27.39 -9.02
C LEU A 82 -9.58 -28.17 -7.75
N ASP A 83 -10.58 -28.50 -6.94
CA ASP A 83 -10.45 -29.42 -5.82
C ASP A 83 -10.43 -30.89 -6.29
N GLU A 84 -10.20 -31.82 -5.36
CA GLU A 84 -10.16 -33.27 -5.64
C GLU A 84 -11.47 -33.82 -6.23
N LYS A 85 -12.59 -33.09 -6.08
CA LYS A 85 -13.91 -33.46 -6.57
C LYS A 85 -14.25 -32.78 -7.91
N GLY A 86 -13.33 -31.99 -8.47
CA GLY A 86 -13.54 -31.25 -9.70
C GLY A 86 -14.38 -29.99 -9.54
N ASN A 87 -14.51 -29.45 -8.32
CA ASN A 87 -15.12 -28.13 -8.08
C ASN A 87 -14.08 -27.04 -8.26
N LEU A 88 -14.51 -25.89 -8.75
CA LEU A 88 -13.70 -24.68 -8.85
C LEU A 88 -13.34 -24.16 -7.45
N ILE A 89 -12.04 -23.94 -7.19
CA ILE A 89 -11.57 -23.28 -5.98
C ILE A 89 -11.67 -21.78 -6.18
N VAL A 90 -12.59 -21.14 -5.46
CA VAL A 90 -12.77 -19.69 -5.46
C VAL A 90 -11.77 -19.06 -4.48
N GLY A 91 -10.74 -18.41 -5.02
CA GLY A 91 -9.67 -17.76 -4.28
C GLY A 91 -8.87 -16.80 -5.17
N MET A 92 -7.68 -16.38 -4.72
CA MET A 92 -6.86 -15.36 -5.40
C MET A 92 -6.66 -15.60 -6.90
N VAL A 93 -6.37 -16.84 -7.32
CA VAL A 93 -6.13 -17.16 -8.74
C VAL A 93 -7.36 -16.88 -9.62
N LEU A 94 -8.56 -17.22 -9.13
CA LEU A 94 -9.80 -16.94 -9.86
C LEU A 94 -10.11 -15.44 -9.88
N LYS A 95 -9.85 -14.74 -8.78
CA LYS A 95 -9.97 -13.27 -8.69
C LYS A 95 -9.05 -12.60 -9.71
N ASP A 96 -7.78 -12.97 -9.75
CA ASP A 96 -6.80 -12.38 -10.67
C ASP A 96 -7.16 -12.66 -12.14
N PHE A 97 -7.65 -13.87 -12.41
CA PHE A 97 -8.21 -14.22 -13.73
C PHE A 97 -9.33 -13.26 -14.14
N PHE A 98 -10.29 -12.96 -13.25
CA PHE A 98 -11.34 -11.97 -13.56
C PHE A 98 -10.79 -10.54 -13.70
N GLU A 99 -9.91 -10.11 -12.80
CA GLU A 99 -9.41 -8.74 -12.75
C GLU A 99 -8.57 -8.37 -13.97
N ILE A 100 -7.81 -9.30 -14.54
CA ILE A 100 -7.06 -9.04 -15.76
C ILE A 100 -8.00 -8.68 -16.91
N TYR A 101 -9.09 -9.42 -17.13
CA TYR A 101 -10.05 -9.06 -18.18
C TYR A 101 -10.79 -7.76 -17.87
N LEU A 102 -11.12 -7.51 -16.60
CA LEU A 102 -11.74 -6.27 -16.16
C LEU A 102 -10.82 -5.06 -16.29
N SER A 103 -9.50 -5.25 -16.37
CA SER A 103 -8.56 -4.15 -16.62
C SER A 103 -8.76 -3.48 -18.00
N ALA A 104 -9.44 -4.16 -18.94
CA ALA A 104 -9.84 -3.60 -20.23
C ALA A 104 -11.12 -2.73 -20.17
N MET A 105 -11.70 -2.53 -18.99
CA MET A 105 -12.82 -1.60 -18.79
C MET A 105 -12.42 -0.20 -19.27
N GLY A 106 -13.27 0.40 -20.11
CA GLY A 106 -13.01 1.70 -20.75
C GLY A 106 -12.56 1.58 -22.22
N GLU A 107 -11.95 0.46 -22.60
CA GLU A 107 -11.69 0.11 -24.02
C GLU A 107 -12.80 -0.78 -24.59
N GLU A 108 -13.33 -1.68 -23.76
CA GLU A 108 -14.40 -2.62 -24.10
C GLU A 108 -15.58 -2.47 -23.12
N GLY A 109 -16.80 -2.66 -23.60
CA GLY A 109 -18.00 -2.56 -22.75
C GLY A 109 -18.13 -3.76 -21.82
N LEU A 110 -18.68 -3.58 -20.62
CA LEU A 110 -18.80 -4.64 -19.60
C LEU A 110 -19.40 -5.94 -20.17
N ARG A 111 -20.44 -5.87 -21.02
CA ARG A 111 -21.04 -7.06 -21.64
C ARG A 111 -20.02 -7.90 -22.42
N ASP A 112 -19.19 -7.25 -23.21
CA ASP A 112 -18.19 -7.91 -24.05
C ASP A 112 -17.06 -8.52 -23.21
N ILE A 113 -16.64 -7.81 -22.16
CA ILE A 113 -15.67 -8.31 -21.18
C ILE A 113 -16.22 -9.56 -20.46
N LEU A 114 -17.47 -9.53 -19.99
CA LEU A 114 -18.10 -10.69 -19.35
C LEU A 114 -18.18 -11.89 -20.31
N LEU A 115 -18.54 -11.67 -21.58
CA LEU A 115 -18.56 -12.73 -22.59
C LEU A 115 -17.17 -13.33 -22.83
N ARG A 116 -16.12 -12.49 -22.82
CA ARG A 116 -14.73 -12.95 -22.96
C ARG A 116 -14.31 -13.82 -21.78
N ILE A 117 -14.61 -13.39 -20.55
CA ILE A 117 -14.33 -14.17 -19.33
C ILE A 117 -15.09 -15.50 -19.39
N GLN A 118 -16.38 -15.47 -19.72
CA GLN A 118 -17.20 -16.68 -19.83
C GLN A 118 -16.66 -17.66 -20.87
N ASN A 119 -16.22 -17.17 -22.04
CA ASN A 119 -15.57 -18.00 -23.04
C ASN A 119 -14.26 -18.61 -22.51
N ALA A 120 -13.42 -17.81 -21.84
CA ALA A 120 -12.16 -18.28 -21.28
C ALA A 120 -12.37 -19.34 -20.17
N LEU A 121 -13.41 -19.19 -19.33
CA LEU A 121 -13.84 -20.22 -18.38
C LEU A 121 -14.23 -21.52 -19.11
N ALA A 122 -15.05 -21.43 -20.17
CA ALA A 122 -15.52 -22.59 -20.93
C ALA A 122 -14.42 -23.34 -21.69
N LEU A 123 -13.30 -22.69 -21.98
CA LEU A 123 -12.14 -23.33 -22.60
C LEU A 123 -11.33 -24.18 -21.60
N GLN A 124 -11.42 -23.89 -20.30
CA GLN A 124 -10.65 -24.57 -19.26
C GLN A 124 -11.49 -25.52 -18.39
N LEU A 125 -12.77 -25.20 -18.19
CA LEU A 125 -13.62 -25.86 -17.21
C LEU A 125 -14.73 -26.68 -17.86
N SER A 126 -15.10 -27.76 -17.18
CA SER A 126 -16.29 -28.57 -17.47
C SER A 126 -17.18 -28.62 -16.22
N SER A 127 -18.40 -29.14 -16.37
CA SER A 127 -19.31 -29.26 -15.22
C SER A 127 -18.72 -30.18 -14.14
N PRO A 128 -18.82 -29.83 -12.83
CA PRO A 128 -19.57 -28.71 -12.24
C PRO A 128 -18.81 -27.38 -12.13
N ALA A 129 -17.50 -27.38 -12.36
CA ALA A 129 -16.64 -26.20 -12.18
C ALA A 129 -17.02 -25.04 -13.12
N LEU A 130 -17.50 -25.33 -14.33
CA LEU A 130 -17.89 -24.30 -15.27
C LEU A 130 -19.09 -23.48 -14.75
N GLU A 131 -20.13 -24.15 -14.26
CA GLU A 131 -21.30 -23.47 -13.69
C GLU A 131 -20.93 -22.69 -12.43
N GLN A 132 -20.04 -23.25 -11.60
CA GLN A 132 -19.47 -22.56 -10.44
C GLN A 132 -18.69 -21.31 -10.84
N GLY A 133 -17.92 -21.36 -11.93
CA GLY A 133 -17.17 -20.23 -12.48
C GLY A 133 -18.09 -19.11 -12.96
N TYR A 134 -19.17 -19.43 -13.66
CA TYR A 134 -20.16 -18.43 -14.06
C TYR A 134 -20.86 -17.79 -12.86
N ALA A 135 -21.21 -18.59 -11.84
CA ALA A 135 -21.83 -18.08 -10.62
C ALA A 135 -20.86 -17.21 -9.82
N ALA A 136 -19.59 -17.61 -9.73
CA ALA A 136 -18.54 -16.83 -9.07
C ALA A 136 -18.30 -15.51 -9.78
N LEU A 137 -18.22 -15.49 -11.12
CA LEU A 137 -18.10 -14.25 -11.89
C LEU A 137 -19.27 -13.31 -11.61
N LYS A 138 -20.52 -13.82 -11.62
CA LYS A 138 -21.68 -12.99 -11.29
C LYS A 138 -21.55 -12.36 -9.90
N ARG A 139 -21.27 -13.16 -8.86
CA ARG A 139 -21.11 -12.67 -7.48
C ARG A 139 -19.97 -11.65 -7.37
N PHE A 140 -18.85 -11.91 -8.05
CA PHE A 140 -17.70 -11.01 -8.04
C PHE A 140 -17.99 -9.64 -8.66
N ILE A 141 -18.75 -9.60 -9.75
CA ILE A 141 -19.14 -8.33 -10.38
C ILE A 141 -20.16 -7.58 -9.53
N ASP A 142 -21.15 -8.27 -8.95
CA ASP A 142 -22.10 -7.64 -8.03
C ASP A 142 -21.37 -7.06 -6.80
N TYR A 143 -20.40 -7.81 -6.25
CA TYR A 143 -19.50 -7.35 -5.19
C TYR A 143 -18.72 -6.08 -5.60
N LYS A 144 -18.11 -6.05 -6.78
CA LYS A 144 -17.39 -4.87 -7.29
C LYS A 144 -18.29 -3.63 -7.41
N VAL A 145 -19.56 -3.82 -7.77
CA VAL A 145 -20.54 -2.73 -7.84
C VAL A 145 -20.89 -2.20 -6.44
N GLU A 146 -21.05 -3.07 -5.45
CA GLU A 146 -21.24 -2.67 -4.04
C GLU A 146 -20.01 -1.92 -3.49
N LEU A 147 -18.79 -2.32 -3.87
CA LEU A 147 -17.58 -1.58 -3.51
C LEU A 147 -17.56 -0.17 -4.10
N GLU A 148 -17.95 -0.03 -5.36
CA GLU A 148 -18.08 1.29 -6.00
C GLU A 148 -19.14 2.14 -5.30
N ASN A 149 -20.27 1.54 -4.92
CA ASN A 149 -21.31 2.22 -4.16
C ASN A 149 -20.82 2.70 -2.78
N LEU A 150 -20.03 1.86 -2.09
CA LEU A 150 -19.39 2.21 -0.81
C LEU A 150 -18.35 3.33 -0.97
N ALA A 151 -17.58 3.31 -2.06
CA ALA A 151 -16.56 4.33 -2.34
C ALA A 151 -17.15 5.72 -2.62
N GLN A 152 -18.39 5.78 -3.13
CA GLN A 152 -19.11 7.02 -3.39
C GLN A 152 -19.77 7.62 -2.13
N GLN A 153 -19.73 6.92 -0.99
CA GLN A 153 -20.32 7.42 0.25
C GLN A 153 -19.52 8.60 0.82
N GLN A 154 -20.25 9.61 1.28
CA GLN A 154 -19.64 10.71 2.00
C GLN A 154 -19.32 10.28 3.44
N PRO A 155 -18.17 10.70 4.00
CA PRO A 155 -17.90 10.51 5.42
C PRO A 155 -18.99 11.12 6.28
N ASP A 156 -19.37 10.46 7.38
CA ASP A 156 -20.23 11.03 8.39
C ASP A 156 -19.49 12.16 9.11
N ALA A 157 -20.01 13.38 8.96
CA ALA A 157 -19.45 14.58 9.55
C ALA A 157 -19.48 14.58 11.10
N ASN A 158 -20.27 13.70 11.72
CA ASN A 158 -20.33 13.56 13.17
C ASN A 158 -19.26 12.61 13.74
N LEU A 159 -18.62 11.81 12.88
CA LEU A 159 -17.58 10.86 13.27
C LEU A 159 -16.19 11.45 13.07
N SER A 160 -15.23 10.97 13.87
CA SER A 160 -13.82 11.25 13.60
C SER A 160 -13.40 10.61 12.27
N GLU A 161 -12.29 11.04 11.68
CA GLU A 161 -11.74 10.40 10.48
C GLU A 161 -11.47 8.90 10.71
N LEU A 162 -10.91 8.55 11.87
CA LEU A 162 -10.62 7.16 12.21
C LEU A 162 -11.91 6.32 12.38
N ASP A 163 -12.95 6.89 12.98
CA ASP A 163 -14.23 6.19 13.14
C ASP A 163 -14.97 6.03 11.81
N ASN A 164 -14.85 7.00 10.90
CA ASN A 164 -15.33 6.86 9.52
C ASN A 164 -14.64 5.69 8.80
N ILE A 165 -13.32 5.55 8.93
CA ILE A 165 -12.58 4.43 8.32
C ILE A 165 -13.03 3.09 8.92
N ARG A 166 -13.20 3.02 10.26
CA ARG A 166 -13.70 1.80 10.93
C ARG A 166 -15.08 1.42 10.42
N GLN A 167 -16.00 2.36 10.36
CA GLN A 167 -17.36 2.12 9.86
C GLN A 167 -17.35 1.63 8.40
N GLN A 168 -16.55 2.25 7.54
CA GLN A 168 -16.41 1.82 6.14
C GLN A 168 -15.89 0.38 6.04
N LYS A 169 -14.94 -0.01 6.91
CA LYS A 169 -14.41 -1.39 6.97
C LYS A 169 -15.44 -2.39 7.50
N GLU A 170 -16.26 -2.01 8.48
CA GLU A 170 -17.38 -2.85 8.95
C GLU A 170 -18.40 -3.10 7.84
N ILE A 171 -18.74 -2.08 7.04
CA ILE A 171 -19.63 -2.22 5.88
C ILE A 171 -18.99 -3.11 4.81
N LEU A 172 -17.69 -2.94 4.52
CA LEU A 172 -16.95 -3.80 3.58
C LEU A 172 -17.02 -5.28 3.99
N ILE A 173 -16.79 -5.59 5.27
CA ILE A 173 -16.87 -6.95 5.78
C ILE A 173 -18.30 -7.51 5.62
N ALA A 174 -19.32 -6.71 5.90
CA ALA A 174 -20.72 -7.12 5.72
C ALA A 174 -21.03 -7.42 4.25
N ILE A 175 -20.54 -6.60 3.31
CA ILE A 175 -20.65 -6.84 1.87
C ILE A 175 -19.95 -8.16 1.50
N GLN A 176 -18.72 -8.39 1.97
CA GLN A 176 -17.99 -9.63 1.69
C GLN A 176 -18.76 -10.88 2.17
N GLN A 177 -19.35 -10.83 3.36
CA GLN A 177 -20.16 -11.92 3.94
C GLN A 177 -21.45 -12.22 3.16
N GLU A 178 -21.95 -11.27 2.37
CA GLU A 178 -23.12 -11.47 1.53
C GLU A 178 -22.79 -12.20 0.22
N TYR A 179 -21.61 -11.97 -0.35
CA TYR A 179 -21.23 -12.52 -1.66
C TYR A 179 -20.36 -13.78 -1.59
N PHE A 180 -19.68 -14.01 -0.46
CA PHE A 180 -18.69 -15.05 -0.31
C PHE A 180 -18.91 -15.87 0.95
N SER A 181 -18.71 -17.17 0.86
CA SER A 181 -18.67 -18.07 2.02
C SER A 181 -17.46 -17.77 2.90
N PRO A 182 -17.45 -18.21 4.18
CA PRO A 182 -16.31 -17.99 5.06
C PRO A 182 -14.97 -18.50 4.50
N GLN A 183 -14.99 -19.65 3.82
CA GLN A 183 -13.80 -20.22 3.18
C GLN A 183 -13.31 -19.38 1.98
N GLU A 184 -14.24 -18.85 1.18
CA GLU A 184 -13.91 -17.94 0.08
C GLU A 184 -13.35 -16.63 0.62
N ILE A 185 -13.92 -16.08 1.70
CA ILE A 185 -13.43 -14.85 2.35
C ILE A 185 -11.99 -15.04 2.85
N GLU A 186 -11.73 -16.14 3.54
CA GLU A 186 -10.38 -16.48 3.99
C GLU A 186 -9.40 -16.57 2.81
N SER A 187 -9.81 -17.24 1.73
CA SER A 187 -8.97 -17.43 0.54
C SER A 187 -8.76 -16.17 -0.29
N LEU A 188 -9.65 -15.19 -0.20
CA LEU A 188 -9.62 -13.95 -1.00
C LEU A 188 -9.08 -12.75 -0.23
N PHE A 189 -9.32 -12.66 1.08
CA PHE A 189 -9.18 -11.41 1.83
C PHE A 189 -8.38 -11.55 3.13
N ALA A 190 -7.92 -12.75 3.55
CA ALA A 190 -7.22 -12.90 4.84
C ALA A 190 -6.01 -11.97 4.99
N VAL A 191 -5.13 -11.93 3.99
CA VAL A 191 -3.92 -11.08 4.01
C VAL A 191 -4.29 -9.59 4.05
N GLU A 192 -5.29 -9.18 3.29
CA GLU A 192 -5.78 -7.79 3.28
C GLU A 192 -6.38 -7.42 4.64
N ALA A 193 -7.22 -8.28 5.20
CA ALA A 193 -7.88 -8.07 6.49
C ALA A 193 -6.88 -7.95 7.65
N GLU A 194 -5.84 -8.79 7.67
CA GLU A 194 -4.76 -8.70 8.67
C GLU A 194 -3.97 -7.39 8.55
N TYR A 195 -3.66 -6.97 7.31
CA TYR A 195 -2.97 -5.72 7.07
C TYR A 195 -3.82 -4.49 7.41
N ASP A 196 -5.11 -4.50 7.06
CA ASP A 196 -6.06 -3.44 7.41
C ASP A 196 -6.23 -3.30 8.92
N ALA A 197 -6.37 -4.41 9.64
CA ALA A 197 -6.46 -4.43 11.10
C ALA A 197 -5.19 -3.82 11.73
N PHE A 198 -4.02 -4.19 11.22
CA PHE A 198 -2.76 -3.59 11.64
C PHE A 198 -2.74 -2.06 11.38
N MET A 199 -3.15 -1.61 10.21
CA MET A 199 -3.13 -0.19 9.85
C MET A 199 -4.11 0.63 10.70
N LEU A 200 -5.31 0.10 10.97
CA LEU A 200 -6.28 0.72 11.86
C LEU A 200 -5.74 0.86 13.29
N GLU A 201 -5.11 -0.18 13.83
CA GLU A 201 -4.52 -0.12 15.17
C GLU A 201 -3.35 0.86 15.21
N HIS A 202 -2.51 0.88 14.17
CA HIS A 202 -1.42 1.83 14.05
C HIS A 202 -1.92 3.29 14.07
N LEU A 203 -2.98 3.59 13.30
CA LEU A 203 -3.62 4.91 13.31
C LEU A 203 -4.23 5.23 14.68
N THR A 204 -4.83 4.24 15.34
CA THR A 204 -5.41 4.37 16.69
C THR A 204 -4.34 4.79 17.70
N ILE A 205 -3.18 4.14 17.70
CA ILE A 205 -2.04 4.50 18.58
C ILE A 205 -1.52 5.90 18.26
N GLN A 206 -1.36 6.22 16.97
CA GLN A 206 -0.85 7.52 16.52
C GLN A 206 -1.77 8.68 16.94
N GLN A 207 -3.08 8.51 16.85
CA GLN A 207 -4.06 9.54 17.20
C GLN A 207 -4.37 9.62 18.69
N ASN A 208 -3.89 8.68 19.51
CA ASN A 208 -4.15 8.70 20.95
C ASN A 208 -3.40 9.84 21.66
N GLU A 209 -4.13 10.87 22.09
CA GLU A 209 -3.57 12.05 22.77
C GLU A 209 -3.09 11.76 24.20
N ASN A 210 -3.51 10.63 24.79
CA ASN A 210 -3.11 10.23 26.13
C ASN A 210 -1.74 9.53 26.18
N LEU A 211 -1.12 9.28 25.03
CA LEU A 211 0.18 8.61 24.94
C LEU A 211 1.30 9.61 24.64
N THR A 212 2.39 9.50 25.39
CA THR A 212 3.63 10.20 25.07
C THR A 212 4.24 9.67 23.76
N PRO A 213 5.10 10.45 23.07
CA PRO A 213 5.80 9.97 21.86
C PRO A 213 6.56 8.66 22.08
N ALA A 214 7.18 8.48 23.26
CA ALA A 214 7.89 7.25 23.61
C ALA A 214 6.96 6.05 23.85
N GLU A 215 5.75 6.27 24.38
CA GLU A 215 4.74 5.22 24.52
C GLU A 215 4.14 4.82 23.18
N LYS A 216 3.83 5.80 22.30
CA LYS A 216 3.38 5.53 20.93
C LYS A 216 4.40 4.67 20.19
N GLN A 217 5.67 5.06 20.24
CA GLN A 217 6.75 4.31 19.59
C GLN A 217 6.81 2.86 20.09
N ARG A 218 6.79 2.65 21.41
CA ARG A 218 6.80 1.29 22.00
C ARG A 218 5.60 0.46 21.58
N GLN A 219 4.40 1.05 21.54
CA GLN A 219 3.19 0.33 21.12
C GLN A 219 3.21 -0.01 19.63
N ILE A 220 3.71 0.89 18.76
CA ILE A 220 3.86 0.63 17.33
C ILE A 220 4.90 -0.46 17.07
N GLU A 221 6.00 -0.47 17.81
CA GLU A 221 7.00 -1.53 17.73
C GLU A 221 6.42 -2.89 18.15
N ALA A 222 5.62 -2.93 19.20
CA ALA A 222 4.92 -4.14 19.62
C ALA A 222 3.88 -4.59 18.57
N LEU A 223 3.13 -3.66 17.98
CA LEU A 223 2.16 -3.92 16.93
C LEU A 223 2.84 -4.49 15.67
N ALA A 224 4.05 -4.04 15.32
CA ALA A 224 4.78 -4.57 14.17
C ALA A 224 5.08 -6.07 14.26
N VAL A 225 5.11 -6.64 15.47
CA VAL A 225 5.30 -8.08 15.71
C VAL A 225 4.04 -8.89 15.36
N SER A 226 2.86 -8.27 15.28
CA SER A 226 1.62 -8.96 14.93
C SER A 226 1.41 -9.13 13.43
N LEU A 227 2.27 -8.56 12.58
CA LEU A 227 2.19 -8.72 11.13
C LEU A 227 2.60 -10.13 10.69
N PRO A 228 1.99 -10.66 9.61
CA PRO A 228 2.49 -11.85 8.94
C PRO A 228 3.97 -11.73 8.58
N GLU A 229 4.69 -12.85 8.65
CA GLU A 229 6.15 -12.86 8.51
C GLU A 229 6.62 -12.31 7.16
N ASP A 230 5.93 -12.66 6.07
CA ASP A 230 6.20 -12.17 4.72
C ASP A 230 5.99 -10.66 4.60
N VAL A 231 4.89 -10.14 5.17
CA VAL A 231 4.59 -8.70 5.21
C VAL A 231 5.62 -7.96 6.05
N ARG A 232 5.98 -8.50 7.22
CA ARG A 232 7.00 -7.91 8.12
C ARG A 232 8.36 -7.85 7.44
N LEU A 233 8.82 -8.95 6.85
CA LEU A 233 10.09 -9.00 6.11
C LEU A 233 10.08 -8.08 4.88
N GLY A 234 8.97 -8.00 4.16
CA GLY A 234 8.80 -7.06 3.05
C GLY A 234 8.97 -5.61 3.50
N ARG A 235 8.30 -5.23 4.58
CA ARG A 235 8.44 -3.88 5.18
C ARG A 235 9.86 -3.61 5.66
N GLU A 236 10.51 -4.56 6.32
CA GLU A 236 11.89 -4.40 6.78
C GLU A 236 12.87 -4.16 5.63
N ARG A 237 12.72 -4.90 4.52
CA ARG A 237 13.54 -4.71 3.32
C ARG A 237 13.36 -3.33 2.70
N VAL A 238 12.11 -2.87 2.58
CA VAL A 238 11.79 -1.54 2.03
C VAL A 238 12.30 -0.42 2.94
N MET A 239 12.22 -0.60 4.26
CA MET A 239 12.62 0.42 5.24
C MET A 239 14.11 0.43 5.57
N ALA A 240 14.86 -0.63 5.25
CA ALA A 240 16.26 -0.75 5.61
C ALA A 240 17.12 0.46 5.14
N PRO A 241 17.04 0.93 3.88
CA PRO A 241 17.81 2.09 3.44
C PRO A 241 17.47 3.37 4.22
N ALA A 242 16.19 3.60 4.50
CA ALA A 242 15.72 4.76 5.25
C ALA A 242 16.21 4.73 6.71
N LYS A 243 16.18 3.56 7.36
CA LYS A 243 16.71 3.37 8.72
C LYS A 243 18.21 3.68 8.80
N ILE A 244 19.01 3.18 7.86
CA ILE A 244 20.45 3.46 7.82
C ILE A 244 20.73 4.95 7.60
N TYR A 245 19.96 5.59 6.72
CA TYR A 245 20.06 7.03 6.51
C TYR A 245 19.72 7.83 7.77
N GLN A 246 18.60 7.52 8.43
CA GLN A 246 18.18 8.16 9.67
C GLN A 246 19.21 7.96 10.79
N GLN A 247 19.75 6.75 10.93
CA GLN A 247 20.78 6.46 11.92
C GLN A 247 22.05 7.29 11.65
N ALA A 248 22.47 7.42 10.39
CA ALA A 248 23.60 8.28 10.05
C ALA A 248 23.35 9.75 10.41
N GLN A 249 22.14 10.27 10.17
CA GLN A 249 21.78 11.65 10.57
C GLN A 249 21.79 11.84 12.10
N GLN A 250 21.29 10.86 12.85
CA GLN A 250 21.31 10.88 14.31
C GLN A 250 22.75 10.88 14.83
N MET A 251 23.62 10.02 14.26
CA MET A 251 25.04 9.97 14.61
C MET A 251 25.74 11.30 14.32
N THR A 252 25.49 11.91 13.15
CA THR A 252 26.03 13.23 12.82
C THR A 252 25.59 14.30 13.82
N THR A 253 24.29 14.35 14.15
CA THR A 253 23.74 15.31 15.11
C THR A 253 24.29 15.09 16.53
N ALA A 254 24.55 13.84 16.90
CA ALA A 254 25.18 13.47 18.16
C ALA A 254 26.73 13.66 18.18
N GLY A 255 27.32 14.16 17.09
CA GLY A 255 28.74 14.50 17.02
C GLY A 255 29.68 13.30 16.79
N HIS A 256 29.16 12.17 16.32
CA HIS A 256 30.00 11.03 15.94
C HIS A 256 30.91 11.37 14.75
N SER A 257 32.04 10.66 14.66
CA SER A 257 32.99 10.86 13.57
C SER A 257 32.47 10.29 12.24
N ALA A 258 33.01 10.79 11.11
CA ALA A 258 32.71 10.23 9.80
C ALA A 258 33.11 8.75 9.68
N GLU A 259 34.15 8.33 10.41
CA GLU A 259 34.58 6.93 10.48
C GLU A 259 33.54 6.06 11.21
N ASP A 260 32.95 6.53 12.32
CA ASP A 260 31.90 5.79 13.02
C ASP A 260 30.67 5.56 12.12
N ILE A 261 30.29 6.58 11.35
CA ILE A 261 29.18 6.50 10.40
C ILE A 261 29.52 5.55 9.24
N TYR A 262 30.75 5.60 8.74
CA TYR A 262 31.24 4.65 7.73
C TYR A 262 31.17 3.22 8.23
N GLN A 263 31.71 2.94 9.42
CA GLN A 263 31.71 1.60 10.02
C GLN A 263 30.29 1.08 10.26
N MET A 264 29.37 1.94 10.69
CA MET A 264 27.95 1.59 10.83
C MET A 264 27.35 1.16 9.48
N ARG A 265 27.57 1.94 8.42
CA ARG A 265 27.07 1.62 7.07
C ARG A 265 27.73 0.39 6.48
N ALA A 266 29.03 0.20 6.69
CA ALA A 266 29.79 -0.94 6.15
C ALA A 266 29.26 -2.27 6.72
N ARG A 267 28.90 -2.31 8.01
CA ARG A 267 28.29 -3.49 8.64
C ARG A 267 26.93 -3.86 8.04
N SER A 268 26.18 -2.88 7.55
CA SER A 268 24.82 -3.10 7.03
C SER A 268 24.74 -3.22 5.50
N LEU A 269 25.60 -2.54 4.77
CA LEU A 269 25.53 -2.37 3.31
C LEU A 269 26.80 -2.84 2.56
N GLY A 270 27.83 -3.24 3.29
CA GLY A 270 29.14 -3.56 2.73
C GLY A 270 30.03 -2.34 2.50
N GLU A 271 31.34 -2.58 2.37
CA GLU A 271 32.37 -1.55 2.31
C GLU A 271 32.27 -0.65 1.07
N GLU A 272 31.90 -1.22 -0.09
CA GLU A 272 31.76 -0.47 -1.35
C GLU A 272 30.67 0.61 -1.22
N THR A 273 29.47 0.20 -0.78
CA THR A 273 28.34 1.12 -0.59
C THR A 273 28.64 2.14 0.50
N ALA A 274 29.26 1.72 1.61
CA ALA A 274 29.67 2.62 2.67
C ALA A 274 30.67 3.68 2.17
N SER A 275 31.60 3.30 1.30
CA SER A 275 32.59 4.20 0.71
C SER A 275 31.94 5.22 -0.22
N ALA A 276 31.03 4.77 -1.09
CA ALA A 276 30.26 5.66 -1.96
C ALA A 276 29.42 6.68 -1.16
N LEU A 277 28.77 6.24 -0.07
CA LEU A 277 28.01 7.11 0.81
C LEU A 277 28.90 8.09 1.59
N ALA A 278 30.08 7.66 2.02
CA ALA A 278 31.04 8.55 2.66
C ALA A 278 31.56 9.63 1.70
N GLN A 279 31.83 9.28 0.43
CA GLN A 279 32.18 10.25 -0.60
C GLN A 279 31.02 11.24 -0.84
N LEU A 280 29.79 10.75 -0.93
CA LEU A 280 28.60 11.60 -1.09
C LEU A 280 28.46 12.60 0.08
N ASP A 281 28.74 12.17 1.31
CA ASP A 281 28.70 13.04 2.48
C ASP A 281 29.80 14.12 2.42
N GLN A 282 31.01 13.79 1.93
CA GLN A 282 32.06 14.79 1.67
C GLN A 282 31.65 15.80 0.61
N GLU A 283 31.06 15.35 -0.50
CA GLU A 283 30.56 16.22 -1.56
C GLU A 283 29.47 17.17 -1.06
N ARG A 284 28.53 16.65 -0.25
CA ARG A 284 27.50 17.45 0.42
C ARG A 284 28.09 18.48 1.38
N GLY A 285 29.10 18.10 2.16
CA GLY A 285 29.82 19.02 3.05
C GLY A 285 30.47 20.18 2.28
N ARG A 286 31.18 19.87 1.18
CA ARG A 286 31.79 20.89 0.30
C ARG A 286 30.74 21.79 -0.35
N TRP A 287 29.62 21.22 -0.80
CA TRP A 287 28.49 21.99 -1.32
C TRP A 287 27.93 22.96 -0.28
N GLN A 288 27.69 22.48 0.96
CA GLN A 288 27.15 23.30 2.03
C GLN A 288 28.10 24.46 2.38
N GLN A 289 29.40 24.20 2.48
CA GLN A 289 30.40 25.26 2.72
C GLN A 289 30.38 26.34 1.62
N ARG A 290 30.28 25.94 0.35
CA ARG A 290 30.17 26.88 -0.79
C ARG A 290 28.88 27.70 -0.69
N LEU A 291 27.77 27.08 -0.31
CA LEU A 291 26.47 27.73 -0.14
C LEU A 291 26.48 28.73 1.03
N ASP A 292 27.07 28.37 2.16
CA ASP A 292 27.19 29.23 3.34
C ASP A 292 28.07 30.46 3.04
N ALA A 293 29.18 30.25 2.32
CA ALA A 293 30.05 31.33 1.85
C ALA A 293 29.31 32.26 0.87
N PHE A 294 28.53 31.69 -0.05
CA PHE A 294 27.66 32.46 -0.95
C PHE A 294 26.64 33.29 -0.17
N ASN A 295 25.92 32.69 0.78
CA ASN A 295 24.91 33.37 1.58
C ASN A 295 25.50 34.55 2.36
N SER A 296 26.70 34.37 2.94
CA SER A 296 27.40 35.45 3.65
C SER A 296 27.77 36.63 2.74
N GLN A 297 28.25 36.33 1.52
CA GLN A 297 28.58 37.37 0.53
C GLN A 297 27.32 38.04 -0.02
N TYR A 298 26.27 37.25 -0.27
CA TYR A 298 24.97 37.74 -0.72
C TYR A 298 24.39 38.75 0.28
N GLN A 299 24.34 38.41 1.57
CA GLN A 299 23.89 39.33 2.62
C GLN A 299 24.71 40.63 2.65
N SER A 300 26.03 40.52 2.50
CA SER A 300 26.91 41.69 2.46
C SER A 300 26.56 42.65 1.30
N ILE A 301 26.24 42.12 0.11
CA ILE A 301 25.81 42.92 -1.05
C ILE A 301 24.45 43.58 -0.77
N MET A 302 23.51 42.85 -0.16
CA MET A 302 22.18 43.41 0.17
C MET A 302 22.26 44.56 1.17
N THR A 303 23.21 44.53 2.11
CA THR A 303 23.40 45.56 3.14
C THR A 303 24.31 46.72 2.73
N ALA A 304 24.94 46.67 1.54
CA ALA A 304 25.97 47.63 1.13
C ALA A 304 25.43 49.02 0.71
N GLY A 305 24.11 49.25 0.73
CA GLY A 305 23.49 50.53 0.36
C GLY A 305 23.59 50.87 -1.14
N MET A 306 23.82 49.86 -1.98
CA MET A 306 23.90 49.98 -3.44
C MET A 306 22.49 50.16 -4.07
N GLY A 307 22.44 50.70 -5.29
CA GLY A 307 21.21 50.72 -6.08
C GLY A 307 20.77 49.31 -6.47
N GLU A 308 19.46 49.09 -6.62
CA GLU A 308 18.89 47.76 -6.87
C GLU A 308 19.46 47.08 -8.15
N GLN A 309 19.75 47.87 -9.19
CA GLN A 309 20.37 47.36 -10.42
C GLN A 309 21.80 46.87 -10.18
N ASP A 310 22.59 47.60 -9.39
CA ASP A 310 23.96 47.24 -9.05
C ASP A 310 23.99 46.00 -8.15
N GLN A 311 23.08 45.92 -7.17
CA GLN A 311 22.91 44.72 -6.34
C GLN A 311 22.61 43.48 -7.18
N ARG A 312 21.67 43.58 -8.13
CA ARG A 312 21.33 42.47 -9.03
C ARG A 312 22.50 42.06 -9.93
N ALA A 313 23.28 43.03 -10.41
CA ALA A 313 24.47 42.77 -11.21
C ALA A 313 25.55 42.03 -10.39
N GLU A 314 25.82 42.49 -9.16
CA GLU A 314 26.80 41.87 -8.26
C GLU A 314 26.39 40.47 -7.81
N VAL A 315 25.12 40.23 -7.50
CA VAL A 315 24.62 38.89 -7.17
C VAL A 315 24.75 37.93 -8.36
N ARG A 316 24.49 38.41 -9.59
CA ARG A 316 24.68 37.60 -10.80
C ARG A 316 26.15 37.25 -11.02
N ALA A 317 27.05 38.22 -10.82
CA ALA A 317 28.49 37.99 -10.91
C ALA A 317 28.97 37.01 -9.83
N LEU A 318 28.47 37.14 -8.60
CA LEU A 318 28.75 36.24 -7.49
C LEU A 318 28.32 34.80 -7.79
N LEU A 319 27.13 34.60 -8.34
CA LEU A 319 26.64 33.29 -8.78
C LEU A 319 27.54 32.70 -9.87
N ALA A 320 27.80 33.46 -10.94
CA ALA A 320 28.59 32.99 -12.08
C ALA A 320 30.05 32.66 -11.72
N ARG A 321 30.62 33.32 -10.70
CA ARG A 321 31.97 33.05 -10.20
C ARG A 321 32.06 31.76 -9.39
N ASN A 322 31.03 31.45 -8.61
CA ASN A 322 31.10 30.40 -7.59
C ASN A 322 30.37 29.11 -7.99
N PHE A 323 29.49 29.16 -8.99
CA PHE A 323 28.62 28.05 -9.36
C PHE A 323 28.49 27.92 -10.87
N ASN A 324 28.40 26.68 -11.37
CA ASN A 324 28.06 26.44 -12.77
C ASN A 324 26.57 26.74 -13.05
N ALA A 325 26.13 26.58 -14.30
CA ALA A 325 24.75 26.91 -14.70
C ALA A 325 23.67 26.13 -13.91
N SER A 326 23.84 24.82 -13.76
CA SER A 326 22.90 23.95 -13.03
C SER A 326 22.92 24.24 -11.53
N GLU A 327 24.11 24.42 -10.96
CA GLU A 327 24.28 24.79 -9.54
C GLU A 327 23.66 26.17 -9.26
N SER A 328 23.80 27.13 -10.17
CA SER A 328 23.21 28.47 -10.02
C SER A 328 21.69 28.45 -9.98
N ILE A 329 21.04 27.55 -10.74
CA ILE A 329 19.58 27.35 -10.65
C ILE A 329 19.21 26.83 -9.24
N ARG A 330 19.97 25.87 -8.73
CA ARG A 330 19.74 25.31 -7.39
C ARG A 330 19.95 26.34 -6.28
N VAL A 331 21.02 27.14 -6.35
CA VAL A 331 21.29 28.21 -5.36
C VAL A 331 20.17 29.25 -5.39
N ARG A 332 19.72 29.66 -6.59
CA ARG A 332 18.60 30.60 -6.72
C ARG A 332 17.33 30.10 -6.05
N ALA A 333 16.98 28.84 -6.24
CA ALA A 333 15.83 28.22 -5.60
C ALA A 333 15.98 28.12 -4.07
N LEU A 334 17.16 27.74 -3.57
CA LEU A 334 17.41 27.59 -2.13
C LEU A 334 17.42 28.92 -1.38
N VAL A 335 17.88 29.99 -2.03
CA VAL A 335 18.04 31.32 -1.41
C VAL A 335 16.84 32.24 -1.72
N GLY A 336 15.97 31.86 -2.66
CA GLY A 336 14.79 32.65 -3.04
C GLY A 336 15.12 33.88 -3.88
N ILE A 337 16.16 33.80 -4.72
CA ILE A 337 16.60 34.91 -5.58
C ILE A 337 16.28 34.58 -7.05
N ASN A 338 15.53 35.46 -7.72
CA ASN A 338 15.11 35.30 -9.11
C ASN A 338 16.10 35.95 -10.10
#